data_AF-A0A0E3LBU8-F1
#
_entry.id   AF-A0A0E3LBU8-F1
#
_cell.length_a   1.000
_cell.length_b   1.000
_cell.length_c   1.000
_cell.angle_alpha   90.00
_cell.angle_beta   90.00
_cell.angle_gamma   90.00
#
_symmetry.space_group_name_H-M   'P 1'
#
loop_
_entity.id
_entity.type
_entity.pdbx_description
1 polymer ?
#
loop_
_entity_poly.entity_id
_entity_poly.type
_entity_poly.pdbx_seq_one_letter_code
_entity_poly.pdbx_strand_id
1 'polypeptide(L)'
;MNNELIIGKSVQPITKKEENPNVRVPSLRNITVVLPAYNEEVSIGSVVLQAKKFADRVVVVDNASSDNTVDVAKLAGAEIIRNTKHKGFDFPIQIGIEHATDSEAFLFMDISICHEPKLIPKMLEPIQKDDFDMVIGTCFSKSNRLQENVSFLNKKQMESGPVGFFVFSKKCFDILLSSPNIYISSVGTILSFAENNNLKAKHLNLEEEHTFSLFKMYKIGVVVPAYNEEVLLGETIKGIPEYVSRIYIVDDCSSDRTPEVVKSLKDSRVVSLRHEVNMGAGKSVIDGYKMALADKMDIVVVMDGDNQMDPSQMPRLLMPIIEGKADYTKGNRLITREAREGMSAWRFFGNTLLSLLTKIGSGYWDLMDPQNGYAAASRKALETIDLDSVYTYYGYVNDILIKLNAYGMRVTDVVIPARYKNEKSSINYRRYIMKVAPMLFNGFLWRLKTKYVLLSFHPLVFFYVASMALLPAGLIFDFWILVQKLMHNPVSQNYPLLGVFMTLMGAQLLFFAMFFDMQSDISKKLDRSF
;
A
#
# COMPACT_ATOMS: atom_id res chain seq x y z
N MET A 1 -0.38 54.87 15.00
CA MET A 1 -0.36 54.38 13.61
C MET A 1 0.88 54.93 12.95
N ASN A 2 1.96 54.13 12.95
CA ASN A 2 3.23 54.44 12.30
C ASN A 2 3.73 53.16 11.63
N ASN A 3 4.14 53.33 10.38
CA ASN A 3 4.91 52.36 9.59
C ASN A 3 6.25 52.07 10.27
N GLU A 4 6.68 50.81 10.29
CA GLU A 4 8.09 50.47 10.09
C GLU A 4 8.27 49.01 9.66
N LEU A 5 8.70 48.87 8.40
CA LEU A 5 9.38 47.71 7.85
C LEU A 5 10.76 47.61 8.50
N ILE A 6 11.14 46.44 9.00
CA ILE A 6 12.55 46.09 9.26
C ILE A 6 12.87 44.84 8.45
N ILE A 7 13.58 45.05 7.34
CA ILE A 7 14.30 44.03 6.56
C ILE A 7 15.77 44.12 6.96
N GLY A 8 16.36 42.98 7.32
CA GLY A 8 17.81 42.79 7.48
C GLY A 8 18.08 41.62 8.44
N LYS A 9 18.97 40.66 8.18
CA LYS A 9 19.99 40.46 7.16
C LYS A 9 20.30 38.94 7.08
N SER A 10 20.59 38.47 5.87
CA SER A 10 21.46 37.32 5.54
C SER A 10 21.35 36.03 6.37
N VAL A 11 20.62 35.05 5.84
CA VAL A 11 20.86 33.63 6.10
C VAL A 11 22.24 33.28 5.53
N GLN A 12 23.24 33.13 6.38
CA GLN A 12 24.48 32.47 6.00
C GLN A 12 24.23 30.95 5.94
N PRO A 13 24.77 30.24 4.93
CA PRO A 13 24.68 28.79 4.87
C PRO A 13 25.43 28.21 6.08
N ILE A 14 24.78 27.25 6.76
CA ILE A 14 25.40 26.44 7.80
C ILE A 14 26.57 25.69 7.14
N THR A 15 27.77 26.23 7.29
CA THR A 15 29.01 25.54 6.98
C THR A 15 29.05 24.28 7.82
N LYS A 16 29.14 23.12 7.14
CA LYS A 16 29.52 21.85 7.77
C LYS A 16 30.77 22.12 8.62
N LYS A 17 30.62 22.12 9.95
CA LYS A 17 31.77 21.96 10.83
C LYS A 17 32.34 20.58 10.53
N GLU A 18 33.55 20.56 9.98
CA GLU A 18 34.37 19.36 9.91
C GLU A 18 34.46 18.77 11.33
N GLU A 19 33.90 17.56 11.48
CA GLU A 19 34.09 16.77 12.69
C GLU A 19 35.57 16.42 12.80
N ASN A 20 36.20 16.93 13.85
CA ASN A 20 37.56 16.62 14.20
C ASN A 20 37.64 15.12 14.59
N PRO A 21 38.32 14.24 13.82
CA PRO A 21 38.18 12.78 13.95
C PRO A 21 38.86 12.18 15.18
N ASN A 22 39.37 12.99 16.11
CA ASN A 22 40.18 12.55 17.25
C ASN A 22 39.63 12.91 18.64
N VAL A 23 38.36 13.31 18.78
CA VAL A 23 37.71 13.31 20.10
C VAL A 23 37.15 11.91 20.34
N ARG A 24 37.85 11.09 21.14
CA ARG A 24 37.31 9.81 21.63
C ARG A 24 36.11 10.09 22.54
N VAL A 25 34.91 9.95 21.97
CA VAL A 25 33.64 9.94 22.71
C VAL A 25 33.61 8.68 23.60
N PRO A 26 33.14 8.74 24.86
CA PRO A 26 32.99 7.54 25.68
C PRO A 26 31.97 6.61 25.02
N SER A 27 32.38 5.40 24.65
CA SER A 27 31.44 4.34 24.26
C SER A 27 30.74 3.85 25.53
N LEU A 28 29.41 3.93 25.59
CA LEU A 28 28.62 3.26 26.63
C LEU A 28 29.06 1.80 26.73
N ARG A 29 29.24 1.30 27.95
CA ARG A 29 29.54 -0.11 28.25
C ARG A 29 28.33 -0.75 28.91
N ASN A 30 28.11 -2.03 28.69
CA ASN A 30 26.98 -2.77 29.28
C ASN A 30 25.62 -2.26 28.76
N ILE A 31 25.41 -2.34 27.45
CA ILE A 31 24.14 -2.03 26.79
C ILE A 31 23.29 -3.31 26.79
N THR A 32 22.09 -3.21 27.37
CA THR A 32 21.09 -4.29 27.34
C THR A 32 19.95 -3.95 26.39
N VAL A 33 19.68 -4.85 25.44
CA VAL A 33 18.52 -4.79 24.55
C VAL A 33 17.46 -5.79 25.00
N VAL A 34 16.25 -5.31 25.25
CA VAL A 34 15.10 -6.12 25.60
C VAL A 34 14.15 -6.23 24.41
N LEU A 35 13.77 -7.47 24.13
CA LEU A 35 12.97 -7.88 23.00
C LEU A 35 11.70 -8.58 23.50
N PRO A 36 10.54 -7.91 23.55
CA PRO A 36 9.27 -8.58 23.81
C PRO A 36 8.96 -9.54 22.66
N ALA A 37 8.52 -10.76 22.98
CA ALA A 37 8.20 -11.75 21.97
C ALA A 37 6.86 -12.45 22.29
N TYR A 38 6.05 -12.61 21.25
CA TYR A 38 4.83 -13.41 21.27
C TYR A 38 4.58 -13.97 19.86
N ASN A 39 4.84 -15.26 19.66
CA ASN A 39 4.70 -15.96 18.38
C ASN A 39 5.51 -15.30 17.23
N GLU A 40 6.80 -15.07 17.45
CA GLU A 40 7.73 -14.42 16.53
C GLU A 40 8.79 -15.41 16.00
N GLU A 41 8.49 -16.72 15.92
CA GLU A 41 9.44 -17.79 15.53
C GLU A 41 10.22 -17.47 14.25
N VAL A 42 9.54 -16.86 13.28
CA VAL A 42 10.09 -16.55 11.94
C VAL A 42 11.15 -15.44 12.00
N SER A 43 10.98 -14.43 12.86
CA SER A 43 11.76 -13.19 12.85
C SER A 43 12.83 -13.17 13.96
N ILE A 44 12.50 -13.71 15.13
CA ILE A 44 13.21 -13.48 16.40
C ILE A 44 14.70 -13.82 16.33
N GLY A 45 15.07 -14.92 15.67
CA GLY A 45 16.46 -15.36 15.59
C GLY A 45 17.36 -14.36 14.85
N SER A 46 16.87 -13.84 13.73
CA SER A 46 17.61 -12.84 12.94
C SER A 46 17.74 -11.50 13.67
N VAL A 47 16.71 -11.13 14.42
CA VAL A 47 16.66 -9.90 15.22
C VAL A 47 17.67 -9.99 16.37
N VAL A 48 17.67 -11.09 17.12
CA VAL A 48 18.64 -11.34 18.21
C VAL A 48 20.07 -11.28 17.68
N LEU A 49 20.38 -12.01 16.60
CA LEU A 49 21.73 -12.04 16.03
C LEU A 49 22.22 -10.65 15.58
N GLN A 50 21.32 -9.81 15.08
CA GLN A 50 21.66 -8.44 14.68
C GLN A 50 21.78 -7.50 15.87
N ALA A 51 20.89 -7.60 16.87
CA ALA A 51 20.94 -6.78 18.08
C ALA A 51 22.24 -7.01 18.87
N LYS A 52 22.74 -8.25 18.93
CA LYS A 52 24.02 -8.61 19.57
C LYS A 52 25.24 -7.93 18.95
N LYS A 53 25.13 -7.32 17.76
CA LYS A 53 26.21 -6.53 17.16
C LYS A 53 26.35 -5.14 17.81
N PHE A 54 25.30 -4.68 18.50
CA PHE A 54 25.20 -3.33 19.06
C PHE A 54 24.96 -3.32 20.57
N ALA A 55 24.75 -4.49 21.17
CA ALA A 55 24.43 -4.67 22.58
C ALA A 55 25.28 -5.78 23.20
N ASP A 56 25.70 -5.57 24.44
CA ASP A 56 26.45 -6.55 25.22
C ASP A 56 25.54 -7.72 25.65
N ARG A 57 24.28 -7.40 25.97
CA ARG A 57 23.25 -8.36 26.37
C ARG A 57 21.98 -8.18 25.54
N VAL A 58 21.40 -9.30 25.11
CA VAL A 58 20.09 -9.32 24.45
C VAL A 58 19.18 -10.25 25.24
N VAL A 59 18.12 -9.69 25.80
CA VAL A 59 17.13 -10.38 26.63
C VAL A 59 15.83 -10.47 25.87
N VAL A 60 15.34 -11.68 25.63
CA VAL A 60 14.02 -11.92 25.03
C VAL A 60 13.04 -12.25 26.13
N VAL A 61 11.98 -11.44 26.22
CA VAL A 61 10.89 -11.64 27.19
C VAL A 61 9.69 -12.24 26.48
N ASP A 62 9.51 -13.55 26.64
CA ASP A 62 8.42 -14.31 26.04
C ASP A 62 7.11 -14.14 26.83
N ASN A 63 6.08 -13.61 26.17
CA ASN A 63 4.76 -13.36 26.74
C ASN A 63 3.78 -14.51 26.47
N ALA A 64 4.24 -15.75 26.69
CA ALA A 64 3.51 -17.00 26.47
C ALA A 64 3.32 -17.40 24.99
N SER A 65 4.42 -17.40 24.20
CA SER A 65 4.39 -17.94 22.84
C SER A 65 4.02 -19.44 22.82
N SER A 66 3.25 -19.83 21.80
CA SER A 66 2.83 -21.20 21.51
C SER A 66 3.67 -21.90 20.43
N ASP A 67 4.55 -21.16 19.77
CA ASP A 67 5.44 -21.62 18.69
C ASP A 67 6.90 -21.78 19.18
N ASN A 68 7.87 -21.98 18.27
CA ASN A 68 9.27 -22.18 18.66
C ASN A 68 10.04 -20.87 18.94
N THR A 69 9.36 -19.74 19.17
CA THR A 69 10.00 -18.43 19.43
C THR A 69 11.11 -18.51 20.48
N VAL A 70 10.84 -19.17 21.61
CA VAL A 70 11.78 -19.30 22.73
C VAL A 70 13.04 -20.09 22.32
N ASP A 71 12.85 -21.19 21.61
CA ASP A 71 13.96 -22.06 21.21
C ASP A 71 14.84 -21.37 20.16
N VAL A 72 14.23 -20.70 19.18
CA VAL A 72 14.94 -19.93 18.15
C VAL A 72 15.72 -18.76 18.78
N ALA A 73 15.11 -18.02 19.72
CA ALA A 73 15.78 -16.93 20.43
C ALA A 73 16.99 -17.43 21.25
N LYS A 74 16.84 -18.56 21.94
CA LYS A 74 17.91 -19.17 22.74
C LYS A 74 19.05 -19.65 21.85
N LEU A 75 18.76 -20.27 20.71
CA LEU A 75 19.75 -20.70 19.72
C LEU A 75 20.51 -19.51 19.11
N ALA A 76 19.84 -18.37 18.93
CA ALA A 76 20.47 -17.11 18.51
C ALA A 76 21.35 -16.47 19.62
N GLY A 77 21.31 -17.01 20.83
CA GLY A 77 22.14 -16.62 21.97
C GLY A 77 21.59 -15.45 22.76
N ALA A 78 20.26 -15.31 22.84
CA ALA A 78 19.59 -14.42 23.79
C ALA A 78 19.43 -15.06 25.17
N GLU A 79 19.41 -14.22 26.21
CA GLU A 79 18.89 -14.58 27.53
C GLU A 79 17.36 -14.63 27.46
N ILE A 80 16.72 -15.66 28.00
CA ILE A 80 15.27 -15.85 27.88
C ILE A 80 14.60 -15.66 29.23
N ILE A 81 13.58 -14.81 29.26
CA ILE A 81 12.64 -14.71 30.38
C ILE A 81 11.28 -15.15 29.88
N ARG A 82 10.79 -16.30 30.38
CA ARG A 82 9.55 -16.91 29.93
C ARG A 82 8.43 -16.72 30.93
N ASN A 83 7.27 -16.31 30.45
CA ASN A 83 6.03 -16.29 31.21
C ASN A 83 5.02 -17.31 30.65
N THR A 84 4.22 -17.90 31.54
CA THR A 84 3.26 -18.97 31.20
C THR A 84 1.85 -18.46 30.89
N LYS A 85 1.58 -17.17 31.16
CA LYS A 85 0.31 -16.52 30.85
C LYS A 85 0.56 -15.17 30.20
N HIS A 86 -0.17 -14.84 29.13
CA HIS A 86 -0.06 -13.54 28.49
C HIS A 86 -0.48 -12.43 29.47
N LYS A 87 0.45 -11.53 29.83
CA LYS A 87 0.27 -10.49 30.86
C LYS A 87 0.17 -9.05 30.31
N GLY A 88 -0.20 -8.91 29.03
CA GLY A 88 -0.32 -7.60 28.38
C GLY A 88 1.02 -7.03 27.93
N PHE A 89 1.01 -5.80 27.39
CA PHE A 89 2.16 -5.16 26.72
C PHE A 89 3.21 -4.60 27.69
N ASP A 90 2.79 -4.16 28.87
CA ASP A 90 3.69 -3.51 29.83
C ASP A 90 4.60 -4.51 30.57
N PHE A 91 4.19 -5.78 30.64
CA PHE A 91 4.91 -6.83 31.36
C PHE A 91 6.35 -7.05 30.84
N PRO A 92 6.59 -7.21 29.53
CA PRO A 92 7.95 -7.30 28.99
C PRO A 92 8.85 -6.12 29.33
N ILE A 93 8.30 -4.91 29.39
CA ILE A 93 9.06 -3.70 29.70
C ILE A 93 9.49 -3.72 31.17
N GLN A 94 8.56 -3.98 32.09
CA GLN A 94 8.85 -4.04 33.53
C GLN A 94 9.92 -5.08 33.86
N ILE A 95 9.73 -6.30 33.37
CA ILE A 95 10.66 -7.42 33.59
C ILE A 95 12.02 -7.15 32.95
N GLY A 96 12.03 -6.52 31.78
CA GLY A 96 13.25 -6.07 31.13
C GLY A 96 14.04 -5.09 32.01
N ILE A 97 13.36 -4.08 32.56
CA ILE A 97 13.99 -3.08 33.44
C ILE A 97 14.59 -3.75 34.68
N GLU A 98 13.88 -4.69 35.32
CA GLU A 98 14.40 -5.44 36.47
C GLU A 98 15.68 -6.25 36.14
N HIS A 99 15.81 -6.76 34.91
CA HIS A 99 16.95 -7.57 34.48
C HIS A 99 18.16 -6.77 33.97
N ALA A 100 18.01 -5.46 33.79
CA ALA A 100 19.04 -4.58 33.24
C ALA A 100 19.62 -3.57 34.25
N THR A 101 19.44 -3.83 35.56
CA THR A 101 19.87 -2.95 36.66
C THR A 101 21.37 -2.61 36.67
N ASP A 102 22.19 -3.47 36.08
CA ASP A 102 23.64 -3.31 35.95
C ASP A 102 24.08 -2.55 34.68
N SER A 103 23.14 -2.24 33.78
CA SER A 103 23.41 -1.67 32.45
C SER A 103 23.59 -0.14 32.49
N GLU A 104 24.43 0.42 31.61
CA GLU A 104 24.57 1.89 31.48
C GLU A 104 23.47 2.50 30.59
N ALA A 105 22.94 1.71 29.66
CA ALA A 105 21.79 2.06 28.86
C ALA A 105 20.91 0.84 28.61
N PHE A 106 19.61 1.09 28.65
CA PHE A 106 18.57 0.11 28.40
C PHE A 106 17.85 0.47 27.10
N LEU A 107 17.71 -0.49 26.19
CA LEU A 107 16.94 -0.33 24.97
C LEU A 107 15.84 -1.37 24.91
N PHE A 108 14.60 -0.92 24.74
CA PHE A 108 13.46 -1.77 24.42
C PHE A 108 13.16 -1.63 22.93
N MET A 109 13.03 -2.74 22.22
CA MET A 109 12.65 -2.76 20.81
C MET A 109 11.49 -3.71 20.61
N ASP A 110 10.30 -3.18 20.33
CA ASP A 110 9.13 -4.00 20.06
C ASP A 110 9.26 -4.64 18.68
N ILE A 111 9.51 -5.95 18.67
CA ILE A 111 9.70 -6.72 17.44
C ILE A 111 8.40 -6.79 16.63
N SER A 112 7.23 -6.67 17.27
CA SER A 112 5.98 -6.64 16.53
C SER A 112 5.83 -5.36 15.70
N ILE A 113 6.49 -4.26 16.09
CA ILE A 113 6.42 -2.95 15.42
C ILE A 113 7.68 -2.69 14.58
N CYS A 114 8.88 -3.00 15.08
CA CYS A 114 10.15 -2.74 14.41
C CYS A 114 11.08 -3.97 14.39
N HIS A 115 11.52 -4.34 13.18
CA HIS A 115 12.41 -5.49 12.92
C HIS A 115 13.86 -5.09 12.58
N GLU A 116 14.28 -3.83 12.82
CA GLU A 116 15.58 -3.34 12.34
C GLU A 116 16.55 -2.95 13.48
N PRO A 117 17.31 -3.91 14.04
CA PRO A 117 18.33 -3.62 15.05
C PRO A 117 19.44 -2.67 14.60
N LYS A 118 19.63 -2.42 13.30
CA LYS A 118 20.60 -1.43 12.80
C LYS A 118 20.27 0.01 13.19
N LEU A 119 19.05 0.27 13.66
CA LEU A 119 18.66 1.59 14.19
C LEU A 119 19.13 1.79 15.64
N ILE A 120 19.57 0.73 16.35
CA ILE A 120 20.04 0.80 17.74
C ILE A 120 21.13 1.88 17.96
N PRO A 121 22.20 1.98 17.14
CA PRO A 121 23.21 3.03 17.32
C PRO A 121 22.63 4.45 17.25
N LYS A 122 21.72 4.70 16.31
CA LYS A 122 21.04 6.00 16.16
C LYS A 122 20.14 6.31 17.36
N MET A 123 19.53 5.29 17.95
CA MET A 123 18.73 5.41 19.16
C MET A 123 19.58 5.67 20.42
N LEU A 124 20.81 5.15 20.48
CA LEU A 124 21.74 5.36 21.58
C LEU A 124 22.50 6.69 21.49
N GLU A 125 22.71 7.21 20.28
CA GLU A 125 23.52 8.41 20.04
C GLU A 125 23.10 9.64 20.88
N PRO A 126 21.80 9.96 21.05
CA PRO A 126 21.41 11.11 21.88
C PRO A 126 21.76 10.95 23.36
N ILE A 127 21.78 9.72 23.88
CA ILE A 127 22.20 9.44 25.25
C ILE A 127 23.73 9.55 25.36
N GLN A 128 24.47 9.11 24.34
CA GLN A 128 25.93 9.11 24.31
C GLN A 128 26.54 10.50 24.11
N LYS A 129 25.97 11.30 23.22
CA LYS A 129 26.58 12.55 22.73
C LYS A 129 25.84 13.81 23.17
N ASP A 130 24.52 13.75 23.29
CA ASP A 130 23.67 14.92 23.42
C ASP A 130 23.10 15.11 24.85
N ASP A 131 23.54 14.30 25.82
CA ASP A 131 23.12 14.35 27.23
C ASP A 131 21.59 14.25 27.42
N PHE A 132 20.93 13.37 26.65
CA PHE A 132 19.52 13.03 26.86
C PHE A 132 19.36 11.88 27.84
N ASP A 133 18.33 11.97 28.69
CA ASP A 133 17.97 10.91 29.64
C ASP A 133 17.10 9.82 28.99
N MET A 134 16.40 10.17 27.90
CA MET A 134 15.46 9.28 27.22
C MET A 134 15.37 9.53 25.71
N VAL A 135 15.21 8.45 24.93
CA VAL A 135 14.95 8.51 23.49
C VAL A 135 13.75 7.64 23.12
N ILE A 136 12.84 8.19 22.31
CA ILE A 136 11.61 7.53 21.85
C ILE A 136 11.67 7.43 20.33
N GLY A 137 11.59 6.21 19.80
CA GLY A 137 11.59 5.94 18.36
C GLY A 137 10.22 5.45 17.89
N THR A 138 9.52 6.26 17.11
CA THR A 138 8.27 5.83 16.47
C THR A 138 8.56 5.12 15.15
N CYS A 139 7.90 3.97 14.95
CA CYS A 139 8.02 3.12 13.77
C CYS A 139 6.62 2.84 13.21
N PHE A 140 6.55 2.42 11.95
CA PHE A 140 5.26 2.13 11.30
C PHE A 140 4.52 0.98 12.00
N SER A 141 3.21 1.12 12.19
CA SER A 141 2.35 0.07 12.75
C SER A 141 2.07 -1.06 11.75
N LYS A 142 2.23 -2.34 12.13
CA LYS A 142 1.62 -3.51 11.42
C LYS A 142 0.08 -3.43 11.34
N SER A 143 -0.54 -2.53 12.11
CA SER A 143 -1.97 -2.41 12.32
C SER A 143 -2.45 -0.95 12.24
N ASN A 144 -2.41 -0.34 11.06
CA ASN A 144 -3.35 0.73 10.73
C ASN A 144 -4.38 0.21 9.73
N ARG A 145 -5.17 -0.78 10.16
CA ARG A 145 -6.57 -0.86 9.74
C ARG A 145 -7.38 -0.08 10.78
N LEU A 146 -8.12 0.91 10.30
CA LEU A 146 -9.17 1.68 10.99
C LEU A 146 -8.70 2.77 11.96
N GLN A 147 -8.16 3.85 11.40
CA GLN A 147 -8.63 5.20 11.74
C GLN A 147 -8.41 6.09 10.51
N GLU A 148 -9.43 6.14 9.64
CA GLU A 148 -9.69 7.38 8.92
C GLU A 148 -9.90 8.46 9.97
N ASN A 149 -8.93 9.37 10.11
CA ASN A 149 -9.20 10.71 10.59
C ASN A 149 -8.44 11.65 9.67
N VAL A 150 -9.20 12.30 8.80
CA VAL A 150 -8.82 13.51 8.09
C VAL A 150 -8.24 14.49 9.10
N SER A 151 -7.04 15.00 8.85
CA SER A 151 -6.57 16.22 9.51
C SER A 151 -6.01 17.16 8.45
N PHE A 152 -6.77 18.21 8.13
CA PHE A 152 -6.20 19.41 7.55
C PHE A 152 -6.44 20.60 8.46
N LEU A 153 -5.37 21.40 8.53
CA LEU A 153 -5.23 22.77 9.02
C LEU A 153 -4.85 22.96 10.49
N ASN A 154 -3.56 23.32 10.63
CA ASN A 154 -3.02 24.29 11.59
C ASN A 154 -3.07 23.94 13.08
N LYS A 155 -2.10 23.13 13.52
CA LYS A 155 -0.99 23.50 14.43
C LYS A 155 -0.42 22.22 15.05
N LYS A 156 0.84 21.91 14.73
CA LYS A 156 1.70 20.83 15.27
C LYS A 156 1.05 19.99 16.40
N GLN A 157 0.34 18.94 16.03
CA GLN A 157 0.10 17.80 16.91
C GLN A 157 1.24 16.81 16.69
N MET A 158 1.89 16.37 17.77
CA MET A 158 2.84 15.26 17.71
C MET A 158 2.07 13.99 17.31
N GLU A 159 2.51 13.38 16.22
CA GLU A 159 1.91 12.17 15.65
C GLU A 159 1.93 11.03 16.67
N SER A 160 0.75 10.48 16.98
CA SER A 160 0.59 9.30 17.83
C SER A 160 0.84 8.03 17.01
N GLY A 161 2.11 7.76 16.70
CA GLY A 161 2.54 6.46 16.16
C GLY A 161 2.77 5.45 17.30
N PRO A 162 2.67 4.12 17.05
CA PRO A 162 3.07 3.15 18.05
C PRO A 162 4.59 3.21 18.23
N VAL A 163 5.05 3.06 19.47
CA VAL A 163 6.48 3.21 19.76
C VAL A 163 7.21 1.90 19.51
N GLY A 164 8.13 1.91 18.56
CA GLY A 164 8.95 0.75 18.21
C GLY A 164 10.23 0.65 19.04
N PHE A 165 10.77 1.77 19.52
CA PHE A 165 11.98 1.82 20.36
C PHE A 165 11.83 2.73 21.56
N PHE A 166 12.36 2.27 22.70
CA PHE A 166 12.66 3.13 23.85
C PHE A 166 14.10 2.96 24.25
N VAL A 167 14.77 4.06 24.57
CA VAL A 167 16.08 4.02 25.20
C VAL A 167 16.05 4.85 26.46
N PHE A 168 16.51 4.28 27.56
CA PHE A 168 16.62 4.95 28.85
C PHE A 168 18.10 5.00 29.26
N SER A 169 18.52 6.16 29.74
CA SER A 169 19.80 6.29 30.44
C SER A 169 19.71 5.65 31.82
N LYS A 170 20.86 5.36 32.43
CA LYS A 170 20.93 4.84 33.81
C LYS A 170 20.11 5.65 34.82
N LYS A 171 20.30 6.96 34.81
CA LYS A 171 19.57 7.90 35.65
C LYS A 171 18.05 7.80 35.46
N CYS A 172 17.59 7.62 34.24
CA CYS A 172 16.16 7.55 33.93
C CYS A 172 15.53 6.25 34.44
N PHE A 173 16.17 5.10 34.21
CA PHE A 173 15.58 3.83 34.64
C PHE A 173 15.69 3.59 36.16
N ASP A 174 16.69 4.16 36.85
CA ASP A 174 16.75 4.12 38.33
C ASP A 174 15.52 4.80 38.97
N ILE A 175 15.00 5.85 38.33
CA ILE A 175 13.74 6.52 38.73
C ILE A 175 12.53 5.64 38.41
N LEU A 176 12.53 4.95 37.25
CA LEU A 176 11.47 4.00 36.87
C LEU A 176 11.37 2.83 37.86
N LEU A 177 12.50 2.25 38.28
CA LEU A 177 12.57 1.19 39.30
C LEU A 177 12.00 1.64 40.66
N SER A 178 12.15 2.92 40.98
CA SER A 178 11.65 3.51 42.22
C SER A 178 10.15 3.85 42.16
N SER A 179 9.51 3.76 40.98
CA SER A 179 8.12 4.15 40.72
C SER A 179 7.38 3.07 39.89
N PRO A 180 6.88 1.99 40.51
CA PRO A 180 6.43 0.77 39.81
C PRO A 180 5.13 0.87 38.99
N ASN A 181 4.54 2.07 38.82
CA ASN A 181 3.21 2.26 38.20
C ASN A 181 3.23 3.07 36.88
N ILE A 182 4.29 2.98 36.09
CA ILE A 182 4.38 3.73 34.84
C ILE A 182 3.94 2.86 33.67
N TYR A 183 2.83 3.26 33.05
CA TYR A 183 2.30 2.66 31.83
C TYR A 183 3.03 3.25 30.62
N ILE A 184 3.92 2.47 30.00
CA ILE A 184 4.78 2.88 28.87
C ILE A 184 4.03 2.59 27.53
N SER A 185 2.70 2.57 27.57
CA SER A 185 1.86 2.22 26.43
C SER A 185 1.59 3.38 25.46
N SER A 186 1.93 4.62 25.84
CA SER A 186 1.76 5.78 24.96
C SER A 186 2.92 6.78 25.06
N VAL A 187 3.26 7.40 23.92
CA VAL A 187 4.25 8.50 23.84
C VAL A 187 3.89 9.62 24.82
N GLY A 188 2.59 9.93 24.97
CA GLY A 188 2.11 10.98 25.85
C GLY A 188 2.43 10.72 27.33
N THR A 189 2.13 9.52 27.83
CA THR A 189 2.40 9.15 29.23
C THR A 189 3.88 9.25 29.57
N ILE A 190 4.73 8.91 28.61
CA ILE A 190 6.17 8.88 28.74
C ILE A 190 6.77 10.27 28.77
N LEU A 191 6.28 11.16 27.90
CA LEU A 191 6.68 12.56 27.91
C LEU A 191 6.23 13.25 29.20
N SER A 192 5.01 12.98 29.68
CA SER A 192 4.55 13.47 30.98
C SER A 192 5.41 12.96 32.13
N PHE A 193 5.87 11.70 32.09
CA PHE A 193 6.82 11.18 33.08
C PHE A 193 8.16 11.91 33.03
N ALA A 194 8.68 12.17 31.83
CA ALA A 194 9.93 12.90 31.65
C ALA A 194 9.82 14.34 32.19
N GLU A 195 8.71 15.04 31.89
CA GLU A 195 8.44 16.38 32.42
C GLU A 195 8.36 16.40 33.95
N ASN A 196 7.59 15.47 34.54
CA ASN A 196 7.41 15.41 36.00
C ASN A 196 8.72 15.12 36.77
N ASN A 197 9.72 14.52 36.12
CA ASN A 197 10.99 14.13 36.74
C ASN A 197 12.18 14.97 36.24
N ASN A 198 11.94 16.06 35.48
CA ASN A 198 12.97 16.91 34.90
C ASN A 198 14.00 16.12 34.05
N LEU A 199 13.52 15.19 33.23
CA LEU A 199 14.32 14.37 32.33
C LEU A 199 14.29 14.93 30.91
N LYS A 200 15.44 14.91 30.22
CA LYS A 200 15.53 15.31 28.81
C LYS A 200 15.14 14.14 27.92
N ALA A 201 14.04 14.28 27.17
CA ALA A 201 13.59 13.29 26.18
C ALA A 201 13.77 13.77 24.74
N LYS A 202 14.21 12.88 23.84
CA LYS A 202 14.28 13.11 22.38
C LYS A 202 13.37 12.16 21.64
N HIS A 203 12.55 12.69 20.73
CA HIS A 203 11.73 11.88 19.83
C HIS A 203 12.38 11.78 18.45
N LEU A 204 12.50 10.56 17.92
CA LEU A 204 13.01 10.26 16.58
C LEU A 204 11.90 9.58 15.78
N ASN A 205 11.55 10.15 14.63
CA ASN A 205 10.71 9.47 13.63
C ASN A 205 11.62 8.58 12.77
N LEU A 206 11.37 7.27 12.79
CA LEU A 206 12.17 6.25 12.09
C LEU A 206 11.42 5.63 10.89
N GLU A 207 10.25 6.17 10.52
CA GLU A 207 9.37 5.58 9.51
C GLU A 207 10.07 5.41 8.16
N GLU A 208 10.73 6.46 7.66
CA GLU A 208 11.40 6.42 6.35
C GLU A 208 12.53 5.38 6.32
N GLU A 209 13.37 5.31 7.35
CA GLU A 209 14.51 4.40 7.41
C GLU A 209 14.08 2.94 7.58
N HIS A 210 13.09 2.69 8.43
CA HIS A 210 12.54 1.34 8.61
C HIS A 210 11.87 0.84 7.32
N THR A 211 11.03 1.68 6.71
CA THR A 211 10.34 1.40 5.45
C THR A 211 11.33 1.13 4.32
N PHE A 212 12.36 1.96 4.22
CA PHE A 212 13.41 1.80 3.22
C PHE A 212 14.18 0.48 3.38
N SER A 213 14.49 0.08 4.61
CA SER A 213 15.17 -1.20 4.88
C SER A 213 14.28 -2.40 4.54
N LEU A 214 13.01 -2.35 4.94
CA LEU A 214 12.01 -3.38 4.60
C LEU A 214 11.90 -3.56 3.09
N PHE A 215 11.79 -2.47 2.34
CA PHE A 215 11.66 -2.52 0.89
C PHE A 215 12.91 -3.05 0.19
N LYS A 216 14.11 -2.81 0.74
CA LYS A 216 15.35 -3.41 0.22
C LYS A 216 15.42 -4.94 0.36
N MET A 217 14.58 -5.55 1.20
CA MET A 217 14.48 -7.02 1.27
C MET A 217 13.72 -7.62 0.08
N TYR A 218 12.96 -6.80 -0.67
CA TYR A 218 12.18 -7.23 -1.82
C TYR A 218 12.80 -6.71 -3.12
N LYS A 219 12.76 -7.52 -4.19
CA LYS A 219 13.12 -7.08 -5.53
C LYS A 219 11.96 -6.31 -6.14
N ILE A 220 11.98 -4.99 -6.00
CA ILE A 220 10.92 -4.12 -6.51
C ILE A 220 11.28 -3.61 -7.90
N GLY A 221 10.40 -3.85 -8.87
CA GLY A 221 10.46 -3.29 -10.22
C GLY A 221 9.49 -2.13 -10.40
N VAL A 222 9.87 -1.12 -11.16
CA VAL A 222 8.95 -0.04 -11.60
C VAL A 222 8.84 -0.07 -13.12
N VAL A 223 7.63 -0.20 -13.65
CA VAL A 223 7.32 -0.11 -15.08
C VAL A 223 6.87 1.32 -15.37
N VAL A 224 7.53 1.95 -16.33
CA VAL A 224 7.26 3.32 -16.76
C VAL A 224 6.86 3.30 -18.24
N PRO A 225 5.56 3.24 -18.55
CA PRO A 225 5.11 3.43 -19.92
C PRO A 225 5.35 4.89 -20.34
N ALA A 226 5.92 5.09 -21.52
CA ALA A 226 6.22 6.42 -22.07
C ALA A 226 5.70 6.55 -23.51
N TYR A 227 5.02 7.66 -23.80
CA TYR A 227 4.63 8.04 -25.15
C TYR A 227 4.60 9.57 -25.27
N ASN A 228 5.59 10.14 -25.94
CA ASN A 228 5.81 11.57 -26.04
C ASN A 228 5.96 12.29 -24.68
N GLU A 229 6.89 11.80 -23.85
CA GLU A 229 7.16 12.26 -22.48
C GLU A 229 8.52 12.98 -22.35
N GLU A 230 9.01 13.65 -23.40
CA GLU A 230 10.36 14.24 -23.41
C GLU A 230 10.61 15.26 -22.28
N VAL A 231 9.54 15.89 -21.77
CA VAL A 231 9.62 16.97 -20.78
C VAL A 231 9.74 16.43 -19.35
N LEU A 232 8.94 15.41 -19.01
CA LEU A 232 8.73 15.00 -17.62
C LEU A 232 9.42 13.68 -17.26
N LEU A 233 9.73 12.83 -18.25
CA LEU A 233 10.30 11.51 -18.00
C LEU A 233 11.59 11.58 -17.16
N GLY A 234 12.49 12.52 -17.46
CA GLY A 234 13.74 12.67 -16.70
C GLY A 234 13.53 13.05 -15.23
N GLU A 235 12.48 13.83 -14.92
CA GLU A 235 12.11 14.18 -13.53
C GLU A 235 11.47 12.97 -12.83
N THR A 236 10.55 12.29 -13.52
CA THR A 236 9.87 11.08 -13.06
C THR A 236 10.87 10.01 -12.63
N ILE A 237 11.87 9.70 -13.46
CA ILE A 237 12.87 8.67 -13.15
C ILE A 237 13.75 9.07 -11.97
N LYS A 238 14.13 10.35 -11.85
CA LYS A 238 14.91 10.85 -10.70
C LYS A 238 14.14 10.76 -9.39
N GLY A 239 12.81 10.84 -9.44
CA GLY A 239 11.94 10.69 -8.27
C GLY A 239 11.82 9.26 -7.76
N ILE A 240 12.21 8.25 -8.55
CA ILE A 240 12.08 6.84 -8.15
C ILE A 240 13.06 6.50 -7.01
N PRO A 241 12.56 6.08 -5.83
CA PRO A 241 13.38 5.83 -4.65
C PRO A 241 14.45 4.77 -4.84
N GLU A 242 15.55 4.85 -4.08
CA GLU A 242 16.70 3.94 -4.19
C GLU A 242 16.41 2.48 -3.83
N TYR A 243 15.33 2.19 -3.09
CA TYR A 243 14.94 0.81 -2.78
C TYR A 243 14.41 0.06 -4.01
N VAL A 244 14.06 0.76 -5.09
CA VAL A 244 13.67 0.13 -6.37
C VAL A 244 14.89 -0.51 -7.01
N SER A 245 14.79 -1.79 -7.34
CA SER A 245 15.87 -2.60 -7.90
C SER A 245 16.07 -2.37 -9.39
N ARG A 246 14.98 -2.23 -10.15
CA ARG A 246 14.98 -2.07 -11.62
C ARG A 246 13.86 -1.14 -12.07
N ILE A 247 14.13 -0.36 -13.11
CA ILE A 247 13.18 0.56 -13.74
C ILE A 247 13.05 0.17 -15.21
N TYR A 248 11.88 -0.32 -15.61
CA TYR A 248 11.56 -0.78 -16.96
C TYR A 248 10.83 0.33 -17.72
N ILE A 249 11.56 1.08 -18.53
CA ILE A 249 10.96 2.14 -19.36
C ILE A 249 10.53 1.53 -20.69
N VAL A 250 9.25 1.66 -21.03
CA VAL A 250 8.71 1.14 -22.30
C VAL A 250 8.20 2.30 -23.15
N ASP A 251 9.00 2.69 -24.14
CA ASP A 251 8.68 3.72 -25.12
C ASP A 251 7.77 3.17 -26.23
N ASP A 252 6.52 3.65 -26.30
CA ASP A 252 5.50 3.18 -27.24
C ASP A 252 5.57 3.89 -28.60
N CYS A 253 6.76 3.89 -29.22
CA CYS A 253 7.04 4.56 -30.50
C CYS A 253 6.84 6.10 -30.42
N SER A 254 7.45 6.75 -29.41
CA SER A 254 7.42 8.22 -29.32
C SER A 254 8.01 8.90 -30.55
N SER A 255 7.39 10.02 -30.92
CA SER A 255 7.75 10.88 -32.05
C SER A 255 8.55 12.12 -31.66
N ASP A 256 8.61 12.42 -30.36
CA ASP A 256 9.40 13.50 -29.77
C ASP A 256 10.78 13.00 -29.32
N ARG A 257 11.48 13.75 -28.45
CA ARG A 257 12.81 13.39 -27.96
C ARG A 257 12.82 12.41 -26.79
N THR A 258 11.71 11.72 -26.50
CA THR A 258 11.64 10.69 -25.45
C THR A 258 12.74 9.62 -25.60
N PRO A 259 13.03 9.07 -26.80
CA PRO A 259 14.09 8.06 -26.96
C PRO A 259 15.49 8.59 -26.60
N GLU A 260 15.77 9.85 -26.91
CA GLU A 260 17.02 10.54 -26.58
C GLU A 260 17.13 10.77 -25.07
N VAL A 261 16.03 11.17 -24.42
CA VAL A 261 15.96 11.31 -22.97
C VAL A 261 16.27 9.97 -22.30
N VAL A 262 15.62 8.88 -22.73
CA VAL A 262 15.88 7.53 -22.21
C VAL A 262 17.35 7.13 -22.35
N LYS A 263 17.97 7.36 -23.52
CA LYS A 263 19.39 7.08 -23.77
C LYS A 263 20.33 7.94 -22.91
N SER A 264 19.91 9.14 -22.53
CA SER A 264 20.71 10.06 -21.71
C SER A 264 20.68 9.76 -20.20
N LEU A 265 19.76 8.90 -19.75
CA LEU A 265 19.65 8.50 -18.35
C LEU A 265 20.88 7.70 -17.92
N LYS A 266 21.53 8.13 -16.84
CA LYS A 266 22.72 7.47 -16.26
C LYS A 266 22.39 6.54 -15.09
N ASP A 267 21.11 6.33 -14.81
CA ASP A 267 20.69 5.49 -13.70
C ASP A 267 20.89 4.00 -14.06
N SER A 268 21.79 3.33 -13.33
CA SER A 268 22.14 1.92 -13.55
C SER A 268 20.98 0.94 -13.39
N ARG A 269 19.86 1.36 -12.82
CA ARG A 269 18.65 0.55 -12.62
C ARG A 269 17.76 0.52 -13.87
N VAL A 270 17.98 1.42 -14.82
CA VAL A 270 17.13 1.58 -16.00
C VAL A 270 17.39 0.48 -17.03
N VAL A 271 16.31 -0.16 -17.47
CA VAL A 271 16.25 -1.05 -18.63
C VAL A 271 15.17 -0.49 -19.53
N SER A 272 15.46 -0.29 -20.81
CA SER A 272 14.50 0.28 -21.76
C SER A 272 14.13 -0.69 -22.88
N LEU A 273 12.87 -0.61 -23.28
CA LEU A 273 12.30 -1.26 -24.46
C LEU A 273 11.62 -0.18 -25.30
N ARG A 274 11.77 -0.26 -26.62
CA ARG A 274 11.07 0.62 -27.55
C ARG A 274 10.26 -0.21 -28.53
N HIS A 275 8.98 0.13 -28.68
CA HIS A 275 8.14 -0.43 -29.74
C HIS A 275 8.42 0.25 -31.08
N GLU A 276 8.34 -0.53 -32.16
CA GLU A 276 8.49 0.00 -33.53
C GLU A 276 7.24 0.73 -34.03
N VAL A 277 6.08 0.39 -33.46
CA VAL A 277 4.78 0.99 -33.74
C VAL A 277 4.05 1.24 -32.44
N ASN A 278 3.10 2.19 -32.42
CA ASN A 278 2.28 2.43 -31.23
C ASN A 278 1.35 1.23 -30.97
N MET A 279 1.59 0.53 -29.86
CA MET A 279 0.85 -0.67 -29.45
C MET A 279 -0.19 -0.37 -28.35
N GLY A 280 -0.13 0.82 -27.76
CA GLY A 280 -1.01 1.29 -26.69
C GLY A 280 -0.38 1.11 -25.30
N ALA A 281 -0.77 2.00 -24.37
CA ALA A 281 -0.24 2.05 -23.02
C ALA A 281 -0.35 0.72 -22.24
N GLY A 282 -1.40 -0.07 -22.48
CA GLY A 282 -1.55 -1.39 -21.88
C GLY A 282 -0.49 -2.37 -22.35
N LYS A 283 -0.12 -2.36 -23.64
CA LYS A 283 0.98 -3.19 -24.15
C LYS A 283 2.30 -2.81 -23.51
N SER A 284 2.59 -1.52 -23.35
CA SER A 284 3.80 -1.04 -22.67
C SER A 284 3.89 -1.54 -21.23
N VAL A 285 2.77 -1.50 -20.49
CA VAL A 285 2.70 -2.05 -19.14
C VAL A 285 2.88 -3.57 -19.12
N ILE A 286 2.23 -4.29 -20.03
CA ILE A 286 2.35 -5.75 -20.16
C ILE A 286 3.80 -6.16 -20.43
N ASP A 287 4.49 -5.50 -21.35
CA ASP A 287 5.88 -5.83 -21.68
C ASP A 287 6.82 -5.48 -20.52
N GLY A 288 6.57 -4.37 -19.82
CA GLY A 288 7.27 -4.06 -18.56
C GLY A 288 7.04 -5.12 -17.48
N TYR A 289 5.82 -5.62 -17.31
CA TYR A 289 5.53 -6.73 -16.38
C TYR A 289 6.28 -8.00 -16.78
N LYS A 290 6.34 -8.34 -18.07
CA LYS A 290 7.08 -9.50 -18.55
C LYS A 290 8.58 -9.38 -18.30
N MET A 291 9.17 -8.20 -18.54
CA MET A 291 10.58 -7.93 -18.22
C MET A 291 10.83 -8.09 -16.72
N ALA A 292 9.93 -7.55 -15.88
CA ALA A 292 10.04 -7.66 -14.43
C ALA A 292 9.90 -9.11 -13.92
N LEU A 293 9.01 -9.91 -14.52
CA LEU A 293 8.90 -11.33 -14.23
C LEU A 293 10.16 -12.10 -14.65
N ALA A 294 10.75 -11.80 -15.81
CA ALA A 294 11.99 -12.41 -16.26
C ALA A 294 13.16 -12.15 -15.30
N ASP A 295 13.24 -10.93 -14.74
CA ASP A 295 14.22 -10.55 -13.71
C ASP A 295 13.84 -11.05 -12.30
N LYS A 296 12.74 -11.79 -12.17
CA LYS A 296 12.20 -12.31 -10.92
C LYS A 296 12.00 -11.20 -9.88
N MET A 297 11.35 -10.10 -10.26
CA MET A 297 10.90 -9.08 -9.31
C MET A 297 9.79 -9.64 -8.39
N ASP A 298 9.84 -9.34 -7.10
CA ASP A 298 8.84 -9.77 -6.09
C ASP A 298 7.55 -8.95 -6.21
N ILE A 299 7.70 -7.65 -6.47
CA ILE A 299 6.61 -6.69 -6.61
C ILE A 299 6.93 -5.78 -7.77
N VAL A 300 5.93 -5.50 -8.60
CA VAL A 300 6.08 -4.61 -9.76
C VAL A 300 5.07 -3.46 -9.65
N VAL A 301 5.57 -2.24 -9.70
CA VAL A 301 4.78 -1.01 -9.62
C VAL A 301 4.67 -0.40 -11.02
N VAL A 302 3.50 0.06 -11.41
CA VAL A 302 3.32 0.87 -12.62
C VAL A 302 3.30 2.34 -12.23
N MET A 303 4.13 3.15 -12.88
CA MET A 303 4.19 4.58 -12.65
C MET A 303 4.35 5.30 -14.00
N ASP A 304 3.37 6.11 -14.39
CA ASP A 304 3.37 6.79 -15.70
C ASP A 304 4.53 7.80 -15.82
N GLY A 305 5.03 7.99 -17.06
CA GLY A 305 6.17 8.87 -17.36
C GLY A 305 5.90 10.37 -17.18
N ASP A 306 4.65 10.77 -16.97
CA ASP A 306 4.14 12.15 -16.94
C ASP A 306 4.29 12.87 -15.57
N ASN A 307 4.93 12.24 -14.58
CA ASN A 307 5.14 12.81 -13.24
C ASN A 307 3.83 13.17 -12.48
N GLN A 308 2.66 12.64 -12.89
CA GLN A 308 1.41 12.81 -12.13
C GLN A 308 1.35 11.88 -10.90
N MET A 309 2.09 10.77 -10.94
CA MET A 309 2.15 9.76 -9.89
C MET A 309 3.32 10.05 -8.95
N ASP A 310 3.01 10.37 -7.70
CA ASP A 310 4.01 10.73 -6.69
C ASP A 310 4.76 9.49 -6.19
N PRO A 311 6.09 9.38 -6.38
CA PRO A 311 6.88 8.26 -5.89
C PRO A 311 6.86 8.13 -4.36
N SER A 312 6.62 9.22 -3.61
CA SER A 312 6.49 9.17 -2.14
C SER A 312 5.25 8.39 -1.68
N GLN A 313 4.27 8.17 -2.56
CA GLN A 313 3.07 7.38 -2.26
C GLN A 313 3.25 5.89 -2.56
N MET A 314 4.33 5.50 -3.25
CA MET A 314 4.66 4.10 -3.56
C MET A 314 4.65 3.17 -2.33
N PRO A 315 5.17 3.57 -1.15
CA PRO A 315 5.11 2.74 0.06
C PRO A 315 3.69 2.26 0.39
N ARG A 316 2.67 3.10 0.15
CA ARG A 316 1.27 2.78 0.45
C ARG A 316 0.69 1.72 -0.48
N LEU A 317 1.22 1.60 -1.70
CA LEU A 317 0.87 0.53 -2.64
C LEU A 317 1.60 -0.77 -2.30
N LEU A 318 2.86 -0.67 -1.88
CA LEU A 318 3.70 -1.82 -1.57
C LEU A 318 3.26 -2.53 -0.27
N MET A 319 2.93 -1.76 0.76
CA MET A 319 2.72 -2.30 2.10
C MET A 319 1.62 -3.38 2.17
N PRO A 320 0.41 -3.20 1.58
CA PRO A 320 -0.60 -4.24 1.62
C PRO A 320 -0.18 -5.55 0.93
N ILE A 321 0.75 -5.48 -0.03
CA ILE A 321 1.30 -6.66 -0.72
C ILE A 321 2.34 -7.34 0.16
N ILE A 322 3.26 -6.56 0.73
CA ILE A 322 4.31 -7.05 1.64
C ILE A 322 3.70 -7.69 2.89
N GLU A 323 2.64 -7.10 3.43
CA GLU A 323 1.89 -7.65 4.56
C GLU A 323 1.01 -8.85 4.19
N GLY A 324 0.99 -9.24 2.91
CA GLY A 324 0.18 -10.33 2.41
C GLY A 324 -1.33 -10.09 2.53
N LYS A 325 -1.79 -8.82 2.63
CA LYS A 325 -3.21 -8.44 2.68
C LYS A 325 -3.84 -8.32 1.29
N ALA A 326 -3.03 -8.00 0.28
CA ALA A 326 -3.43 -7.89 -1.12
C ALA A 326 -2.42 -8.59 -2.04
N ASP A 327 -2.87 -9.03 -3.20
CA ASP A 327 -1.99 -9.54 -4.27
C ASP A 327 -1.77 -8.47 -5.35
N TYR A 328 -2.65 -7.45 -5.40
CA TYR A 328 -2.58 -6.27 -6.25
C TYR A 328 -3.17 -5.05 -5.52
N THR A 329 -2.52 -3.91 -5.61
CA THR A 329 -3.01 -2.63 -5.05
C THR A 329 -3.11 -1.60 -6.14
N LYS A 330 -4.05 -0.67 -6.02
CA LYS A 330 -4.16 0.45 -6.95
C LYS A 330 -4.56 1.74 -6.27
N GLY A 331 -4.11 2.84 -6.84
CA GLY A 331 -4.48 4.17 -6.43
C GLY A 331 -5.98 4.40 -6.59
N ASN A 332 -6.53 5.24 -5.72
CA ASN A 332 -7.91 5.68 -5.79
C ASN A 332 -7.99 7.15 -5.40
N ARG A 333 -8.49 7.96 -6.35
CA ARG A 333 -8.66 9.42 -6.21
C ARG A 333 -10.08 9.80 -5.80
N LEU A 334 -11.03 8.86 -5.81
CA LEU A 334 -12.46 9.13 -5.66
C LEU A 334 -12.99 8.93 -4.24
N ILE A 335 -12.24 8.25 -3.36
CA ILE A 335 -12.68 7.93 -1.98
C ILE A 335 -12.86 9.21 -1.15
N THR A 336 -11.86 10.09 -1.13
CA THR A 336 -11.89 11.30 -0.29
C THR A 336 -12.17 12.56 -1.10
N ARG A 337 -12.64 13.64 -0.47
CA ARG A 337 -12.88 14.91 -1.16
C ARG A 337 -11.55 15.59 -1.53
N GLU A 338 -10.57 15.46 -0.65
CA GLU A 338 -9.22 16.01 -0.76
C GLU A 338 -8.47 15.37 -1.94
N ALA A 339 -8.57 14.04 -2.13
CA ALA A 339 -7.95 13.37 -3.27
C ALA A 339 -8.63 13.68 -4.63
N ARG A 340 -9.83 14.26 -4.60
CA ARG A 340 -10.58 14.72 -5.78
C ARG A 340 -10.28 16.16 -6.18
N GLU A 341 -9.55 16.92 -5.36
CA GLU A 341 -9.25 18.32 -5.66
C GLU A 341 -8.53 18.43 -7.02
N GLY A 342 -9.00 19.35 -7.87
CA GLY A 342 -8.49 19.54 -9.25
C GLY A 342 -9.17 18.68 -10.33
N MET A 343 -10.02 17.70 -9.99
CA MET A 343 -10.73 16.89 -10.99
C MET A 343 -11.97 17.61 -11.55
N SER A 344 -12.13 17.62 -12.89
CA SER A 344 -13.33 18.18 -13.52
C SER A 344 -14.59 17.34 -13.26
N ALA A 345 -15.75 17.98 -13.16
CA ALA A 345 -17.03 17.30 -12.93
C ALA A 345 -17.36 16.24 -14.00
N TRP A 346 -16.97 16.49 -15.25
CA TRP A 346 -17.13 15.54 -16.36
C TRP A 346 -16.26 14.28 -16.17
N ARG A 347 -14.98 14.47 -15.78
CA ARG A 347 -14.07 13.35 -15.49
C ARG A 347 -14.56 12.55 -14.28
N PHE A 348 -15.07 13.22 -13.26
CA PHE A 348 -15.68 12.58 -12.10
C PHE A 348 -16.88 11.70 -12.48
N PHE A 349 -17.81 12.23 -13.27
CA PHE A 349 -18.97 11.46 -13.75
C PHE A 349 -18.53 10.25 -14.58
N GLY A 350 -17.63 10.45 -15.55
CA GLY A 350 -17.11 9.38 -16.39
C GLY A 350 -16.42 8.27 -15.57
N ASN A 351 -15.57 8.64 -14.62
CA ASN A 351 -14.90 7.68 -13.74
C ASN A 351 -15.87 6.96 -12.79
N THR A 352 -16.93 7.63 -12.34
CA THR A 352 -17.97 7.01 -11.48
C THR A 352 -18.78 5.98 -12.26
N LEU A 353 -19.23 6.32 -13.47
CA LEU A 353 -19.94 5.39 -14.35
C LEU A 353 -19.06 4.19 -14.71
N LEU A 354 -17.79 4.44 -15.05
CA LEU A 354 -16.84 3.38 -15.36
C LEU A 354 -16.52 2.52 -14.14
N SER A 355 -16.48 3.11 -12.93
CA SER A 355 -16.36 2.35 -11.68
C SER A 355 -17.52 1.36 -11.56
N LEU A 356 -18.76 1.80 -11.78
CA LEU A 356 -19.93 0.93 -11.74
C LEU A 356 -19.83 -0.22 -12.77
N LEU A 357 -19.49 0.09 -14.02
CA LEU A 357 -19.35 -0.92 -15.08
C LEU A 357 -18.22 -1.91 -14.77
N THR A 358 -17.11 -1.43 -14.22
CA THR A 358 -15.96 -2.26 -13.86
C THR A 358 -16.25 -3.12 -12.64
N LYS A 359 -17.04 -2.66 -11.66
CA LYS A 359 -17.51 -3.49 -10.54
C LYS A 359 -18.29 -4.69 -11.05
N ILE A 360 -19.24 -4.47 -11.96
CA ILE A 360 -20.02 -5.54 -12.58
C ILE A 360 -19.11 -6.47 -13.41
N GLY A 361 -18.24 -5.89 -14.24
CA GLY A 361 -17.36 -6.65 -15.12
C GLY A 361 -16.36 -7.51 -14.37
N SER A 362 -15.66 -6.91 -13.39
CA SER A 362 -14.59 -7.56 -12.62
C SER A 362 -15.11 -8.38 -11.44
N GLY A 363 -16.27 -8.07 -10.87
CA GLY A 363 -16.77 -8.71 -9.65
C GLY A 363 -16.13 -8.25 -8.37
N TYR A 364 -15.26 -7.24 -8.41
CA TYR A 364 -14.83 -6.54 -7.21
C TYR A 364 -15.81 -5.41 -6.90
N TRP A 365 -16.65 -5.58 -5.89
CA TRP A 365 -17.76 -4.67 -5.61
C TRP A 365 -17.39 -3.48 -4.73
N ASP A 366 -16.25 -3.55 -4.04
CA ASP A 366 -15.72 -2.53 -3.15
C ASP A 366 -14.75 -1.55 -3.83
N LEU A 367 -14.21 -1.88 -5.01
CA LEU A 367 -13.22 -1.04 -5.69
C LEU A 367 -13.85 0.15 -6.45
N MET A 368 -13.19 1.30 -6.43
CA MET A 368 -13.57 2.49 -7.22
C MET A 368 -12.38 3.05 -7.97
N ASP A 369 -12.57 4.00 -8.90
CA ASP A 369 -11.48 4.60 -9.70
C ASP A 369 -10.64 3.55 -10.45
N PRO A 370 -11.23 2.74 -11.34
CA PRO A 370 -10.51 1.70 -12.06
C PRO A 370 -9.54 2.28 -13.12
N GLN A 371 -9.58 3.60 -13.38
CA GLN A 371 -8.70 4.30 -14.31
C GLN A 371 -7.49 4.95 -13.65
N ASN A 372 -7.12 4.48 -12.47
CA ASN A 372 -5.85 4.85 -11.87
C ASN A 372 -4.80 3.81 -12.26
N GLY A 373 -3.83 4.23 -13.07
CA GLY A 373 -2.71 3.38 -13.50
C GLY A 373 -1.65 3.17 -12.42
N TYR A 374 -1.68 3.95 -11.32
CA TYR A 374 -0.71 3.80 -10.24
C TYR A 374 -1.07 2.57 -9.42
N ALA A 375 -0.40 1.46 -9.71
CA ALA A 375 -0.72 0.16 -9.14
C ALA A 375 0.54 -0.62 -8.81
N ALA A 376 0.44 -1.52 -7.84
CA ALA A 376 1.47 -2.51 -7.57
C ALA A 376 0.88 -3.91 -7.66
N ALA A 377 1.64 -4.84 -8.22
CA ALA A 377 1.27 -6.24 -8.38
C ALA A 377 2.35 -7.12 -7.76
N SER A 378 1.93 -8.11 -6.95
CA SER A 378 2.84 -9.19 -6.55
C SER A 378 3.24 -10.04 -7.76
N ARG A 379 4.43 -10.65 -7.69
CA ARG A 379 4.87 -11.65 -8.68
C ARG A 379 3.81 -12.72 -8.89
N LYS A 380 3.25 -13.24 -7.80
CA LYS A 380 2.19 -14.25 -7.80
C LYS A 380 0.97 -13.81 -8.63
N ALA A 381 0.52 -12.57 -8.47
CA ALA A 381 -0.61 -12.04 -9.23
C ALA A 381 -0.31 -12.01 -10.73
N LEU A 382 0.89 -11.53 -11.11
CA LEU A 382 1.33 -11.43 -12.50
C LEU A 382 1.58 -12.80 -13.16
N GLU A 383 2.13 -13.77 -12.42
CA GLU A 383 2.34 -15.15 -12.91
C GLU A 383 1.04 -15.94 -13.08
N THR A 384 -0.01 -15.56 -12.34
CA THR A 384 -1.30 -16.27 -12.39
C THR A 384 -2.14 -15.86 -13.61
N ILE A 385 -2.04 -14.60 -14.04
CA ILE A 385 -2.79 -14.11 -15.19
C ILE A 385 -1.98 -14.32 -16.47
N ASP A 386 -2.65 -14.71 -17.55
CA ASP A 386 -2.05 -14.71 -18.88
C ASP A 386 -1.91 -13.25 -19.37
N LEU A 387 -0.70 -12.70 -19.24
CA LEU A 387 -0.37 -11.33 -19.63
C LEU A 387 -0.56 -11.06 -21.13
N ASP A 388 -0.43 -12.06 -22.00
CA ASP A 388 -0.64 -11.89 -23.45
C ASP A 388 -2.11 -11.72 -23.81
N SER A 389 -3.01 -12.23 -22.98
CA SER A 389 -4.44 -12.06 -23.15
C SER A 389 -4.99 -10.74 -22.61
N VAL A 390 -4.15 -9.88 -22.02
CA VAL A 390 -4.56 -8.59 -21.44
C VAL A 390 -4.77 -7.55 -22.54
N TYR A 391 -5.85 -6.79 -22.42
CA TYR A 391 -6.19 -5.72 -23.34
C TYR A 391 -5.07 -4.65 -23.43
N THR A 392 -4.67 -4.27 -24.64
CA THR A 392 -3.43 -3.49 -24.87
C THR A 392 -3.57 -1.96 -24.83
N TYR A 393 -4.78 -1.41 -24.82
CA TYR A 393 -5.00 0.04 -24.73
C TYR A 393 -5.40 0.46 -23.30
N TYR A 394 -5.81 1.72 -23.08
CA TYR A 394 -6.21 2.27 -21.77
C TYR A 394 -7.24 1.45 -20.95
N GLY A 395 -7.94 0.51 -21.58
CA GLY A 395 -8.83 -0.41 -20.89
C GLY A 395 -8.11 -1.47 -20.03
N TYR A 396 -6.79 -1.64 -20.18
CA TYR A 396 -5.99 -2.71 -19.55
C TYR A 396 -6.16 -2.79 -18.04
N VAL A 397 -6.23 -1.64 -17.36
CA VAL A 397 -6.43 -1.56 -15.91
C VAL A 397 -7.73 -2.24 -15.46
N ASN A 398 -8.79 -2.19 -16.27
CA ASN A 398 -10.05 -2.86 -15.96
C ASN A 398 -9.98 -4.36 -16.29
N ASP A 399 -9.32 -4.72 -17.40
CA ASP A 399 -9.17 -6.11 -17.84
C ASP A 399 -8.30 -6.93 -16.87
N ILE A 400 -7.22 -6.33 -16.34
CA ILE A 400 -6.42 -6.93 -15.27
C ILE A 400 -7.29 -7.24 -14.05
N LEU A 401 -8.15 -6.33 -13.61
CA LEU A 401 -9.07 -6.58 -12.49
C LEU A 401 -10.01 -7.76 -12.76
N ILE A 402 -10.53 -7.88 -13.98
CA ILE A 402 -11.37 -9.01 -14.39
C ILE A 402 -10.61 -10.33 -14.27
N LYS A 403 -9.37 -10.39 -14.78
CA LYS A 403 -8.53 -11.59 -14.73
C LYS A 403 -8.12 -11.95 -13.29
N LEU A 404 -7.72 -10.95 -12.50
CA LEU A 404 -7.39 -11.15 -11.08
C LEU A 404 -8.56 -11.74 -10.29
N ASN A 405 -9.79 -11.24 -10.50
CA ASN A 405 -10.97 -11.76 -9.80
C ASN A 405 -11.31 -13.19 -10.23
N ALA A 406 -11.16 -13.51 -11.51
CA ALA A 406 -11.41 -14.86 -12.03
C ALA A 406 -10.55 -15.92 -11.32
N TYR A 407 -9.32 -15.57 -10.98
CA TYR A 407 -8.39 -16.41 -10.21
C TYR A 407 -8.42 -16.18 -8.69
N GLY A 408 -9.33 -15.35 -8.19
CA GLY A 408 -9.51 -15.13 -6.75
C GLY A 408 -8.36 -14.39 -6.07
N MET A 409 -7.66 -13.51 -6.80
CA MET A 409 -6.65 -12.61 -6.23
C MET A 409 -7.28 -11.52 -5.39
N ARG A 410 -6.55 -11.01 -4.39
CA ARG A 410 -7.02 -9.92 -3.52
C ARG A 410 -6.56 -8.59 -4.09
N VAL A 411 -7.53 -7.68 -4.27
CA VAL A 411 -7.26 -6.33 -4.73
C VAL A 411 -7.68 -5.33 -3.65
N THR A 412 -6.87 -4.29 -3.43
CA THR A 412 -7.18 -3.23 -2.46
C THR A 412 -6.93 -1.86 -3.05
N ASP A 413 -7.85 -0.93 -2.78
CA ASP A 413 -7.69 0.48 -3.10
C ASP A 413 -6.83 1.20 -2.06
N VAL A 414 -5.94 2.04 -2.55
CA VAL A 414 -5.08 2.91 -1.75
C VAL A 414 -5.40 4.34 -2.11
N VAL A 415 -5.77 5.16 -1.12
CA VAL A 415 -6.11 6.56 -1.34
C VAL A 415 -4.85 7.32 -1.76
N ILE A 416 -4.77 7.76 -3.01
CA ILE A 416 -3.61 8.48 -3.54
C ILE A 416 -4.11 9.72 -4.28
N PRO A 417 -3.79 10.94 -3.81
CA PRO A 417 -4.11 12.16 -4.54
C PRO A 417 -3.27 12.24 -5.82
N ALA A 418 -3.85 12.78 -6.89
CA ALA A 418 -3.12 13.02 -8.13
C ALA A 418 -2.51 14.42 -8.15
N ARG A 419 -1.33 14.55 -8.75
CA ARG A 419 -0.70 15.86 -8.99
C ARG A 419 -1.25 16.47 -10.27
N TYR A 420 -2.36 17.21 -10.18
CA TYR A 420 -2.91 17.93 -11.32
C TYR A 420 -2.15 19.24 -11.56
N LYS A 421 -1.38 19.32 -12.66
CA LYS A 421 -0.82 20.58 -13.19
C LYS A 421 -1.66 21.09 -14.37
N ASN A 422 -1.09 21.84 -15.31
CA ASN A 422 -1.78 22.43 -16.48
C ASN A 422 -2.03 21.43 -17.63
N GLU A 423 -2.05 20.14 -17.37
CA GLU A 423 -2.14 19.11 -18.41
C GLU A 423 -3.58 18.92 -18.90
N LYS A 424 -3.73 18.84 -20.22
CA LYS A 424 -5.00 18.50 -20.86
C LYS A 424 -5.05 16.99 -21.08
N SER A 425 -6.10 16.34 -20.59
CA SER A 425 -6.35 14.93 -20.88
C SER A 425 -6.40 14.70 -22.39
N SER A 426 -5.56 13.78 -22.88
CA SER A 426 -5.49 13.37 -24.29
C SER A 426 -6.59 12.34 -24.65
N ILE A 427 -7.38 11.88 -23.67
CA ILE A 427 -8.36 10.80 -23.87
C ILE A 427 -9.60 11.31 -24.63
N ASN A 428 -9.81 10.75 -25.81
CA ASN A 428 -11.09 10.88 -26.52
C ASN A 428 -12.13 9.92 -25.91
N TYR A 429 -13.02 10.43 -25.07
CA TYR A 429 -14.02 9.64 -24.34
C TYR A 429 -14.94 8.79 -25.23
N ARG A 430 -15.35 9.29 -26.40
CA ARG A 430 -16.24 8.51 -27.30
C ARG A 430 -15.52 7.27 -27.83
N ARG A 431 -14.31 7.43 -28.35
CA ARG A 431 -13.49 6.29 -28.82
C ARG A 431 -13.13 5.34 -27.67
N TYR A 432 -12.85 5.90 -26.50
CA TYR A 432 -12.56 5.13 -25.30
C TYR A 432 -13.76 4.23 -24.91
N ILE A 433 -14.95 4.79 -24.75
CA ILE A 433 -16.15 4.04 -24.35
C ILE A 433 -16.49 2.95 -25.38
N MET A 434 -16.45 3.26 -26.68
CA MET A 434 -16.73 2.28 -27.74
C MET A 434 -15.76 1.09 -27.75
N LYS A 435 -14.55 1.27 -27.21
CA LYS A 435 -13.55 0.21 -27.09
C LYS A 435 -13.64 -0.54 -25.75
N VAL A 436 -13.83 0.20 -24.65
CA VAL A 436 -13.80 -0.36 -23.30
C VAL A 436 -15.10 -1.10 -22.94
N ALA A 437 -16.27 -0.63 -23.39
CA ALA A 437 -17.53 -1.30 -23.07
C ALA A 437 -17.63 -2.74 -23.63
N PRO A 438 -17.28 -3.02 -24.91
CA PRO A 438 -17.24 -4.40 -25.40
C PRO A 438 -16.18 -5.25 -24.69
N MET A 439 -15.02 -4.67 -24.35
CA MET A 439 -13.98 -5.37 -23.60
C MET A 439 -14.48 -5.77 -22.20
N LEU A 440 -15.12 -4.86 -21.46
CA LEU A 440 -15.69 -5.16 -20.14
C LEU A 440 -16.77 -6.23 -20.22
N PHE A 441 -17.63 -6.18 -21.24
CA PHE A 441 -18.68 -7.19 -21.44
C PHE A 441 -18.10 -8.57 -21.78
N ASN A 442 -17.13 -8.64 -22.69
CA ASN A 442 -16.48 -9.90 -23.04
C ASN A 442 -15.68 -10.46 -21.85
N GLY A 443 -14.99 -9.58 -21.11
CA GLY A 443 -14.27 -9.94 -19.89
C GLY A 443 -15.22 -10.44 -18.79
N PHE A 444 -16.39 -9.82 -18.63
CA PHE A 444 -17.45 -10.30 -17.74
C PHE A 444 -17.88 -11.73 -18.07
N LEU A 445 -18.21 -12.01 -19.33
CA LEU A 445 -18.60 -13.36 -19.77
C LEU A 445 -17.45 -14.38 -19.58
N TRP A 446 -16.22 -13.97 -19.92
CA TRP A 446 -15.04 -14.79 -19.70
C TRP A 446 -14.82 -15.10 -18.21
N ARG A 447 -15.00 -14.12 -17.32
CA ARG A 447 -14.92 -14.28 -15.87
C ARG A 447 -16.00 -15.23 -15.36
N LEU A 448 -17.25 -15.07 -15.79
CA LEU A 448 -18.33 -15.96 -15.40
C LEU A 448 -18.02 -17.42 -15.77
N LYS A 449 -17.57 -17.65 -17.01
CA LYS A 449 -17.14 -18.98 -17.46
C LYS A 449 -15.98 -19.50 -16.61
N THR A 450 -14.91 -18.73 -16.48
CA THR A 450 -13.69 -19.19 -15.81
C THR A 450 -13.91 -19.44 -14.32
N LYS A 451 -14.45 -18.45 -13.61
CA LYS A 451 -14.63 -18.51 -12.16
C LYS A 451 -15.75 -19.46 -11.76
N TYR A 452 -16.93 -19.34 -12.38
CA TYR A 452 -18.14 -20.01 -11.91
C TYR A 452 -18.51 -21.27 -12.67
N VAL A 453 -17.99 -21.51 -13.87
CA VAL A 453 -18.20 -22.79 -14.58
C VAL A 453 -17.00 -23.71 -14.41
N LEU A 454 -15.79 -23.21 -14.71
CA LEU A 454 -14.58 -24.04 -14.72
C LEU A 454 -14.00 -24.28 -13.33
N LEU A 455 -13.87 -23.24 -12.50
CA LEU A 455 -13.13 -23.34 -11.23
C LEU A 455 -14.00 -23.70 -10.02
N SER A 456 -15.28 -23.29 -9.97
CA SER A 456 -16.13 -23.48 -8.78
C SER A 456 -17.50 -24.10 -9.01
N PHE A 457 -17.96 -24.22 -10.26
CA PHE A 457 -19.28 -24.75 -10.62
C PHE A 457 -20.44 -24.13 -9.80
N HIS A 458 -20.53 -22.80 -9.78
CA HIS A 458 -21.56 -22.07 -9.02
C HIS A 458 -22.86 -21.88 -9.83
N PRO A 459 -24.04 -22.16 -9.26
CA PRO A 459 -25.34 -22.00 -9.95
C PRO A 459 -25.69 -20.58 -10.42
N LEU A 460 -24.89 -19.56 -10.07
CA LEU A 460 -25.23 -18.17 -10.35
C LEU A 460 -25.18 -17.85 -11.86
N VAL A 461 -24.44 -18.65 -12.62
CA VAL A 461 -24.37 -18.52 -14.07
C VAL A 461 -25.74 -18.74 -14.72
N PHE A 462 -26.58 -19.63 -14.16
CA PHE A 462 -27.94 -19.84 -14.67
C PHE A 462 -28.81 -18.60 -14.49
N PHE A 463 -28.68 -17.89 -13.37
CA PHE A 463 -29.40 -16.63 -13.14
C PHE A 463 -28.96 -15.54 -14.12
N TYR A 464 -27.65 -15.41 -14.39
CA TYR A 464 -27.15 -14.48 -15.40
C TYR A 464 -27.63 -14.85 -16.81
N VAL A 465 -27.54 -16.12 -17.22
CA VAL A 465 -27.98 -16.56 -18.55
C VAL A 465 -29.48 -16.35 -18.73
N ALA A 466 -30.29 -16.75 -17.74
CA ALA A 466 -31.74 -16.57 -17.80
C ALA A 466 -32.14 -15.08 -17.86
N SER A 467 -31.48 -14.22 -17.08
CA SER A 467 -31.75 -12.77 -17.12
C SER A 467 -31.30 -12.12 -18.43
N MET A 468 -30.14 -12.49 -18.98
CA MET A 468 -29.66 -12.01 -20.29
C MET A 468 -30.58 -12.45 -21.45
N ALA A 469 -31.40 -13.49 -21.28
CA ALA A 469 -32.41 -13.89 -22.25
C ALA A 469 -33.77 -13.20 -21.99
N LEU A 470 -34.30 -13.31 -20.77
CA LEU A 470 -35.66 -12.86 -20.44
C LEU A 470 -35.82 -11.35 -20.43
N LEU A 471 -34.83 -10.60 -19.91
CA LEU A 471 -34.95 -9.15 -19.77
C LEU A 471 -34.96 -8.45 -21.15
N PRO A 472 -34.02 -8.72 -22.08
CA PRO A 472 -34.09 -8.15 -23.42
C PRO A 472 -35.33 -8.62 -24.20
N ALA A 473 -35.71 -9.90 -24.08
CA ALA A 473 -36.90 -10.42 -24.74
C ALA A 473 -38.17 -9.70 -24.26
N GLY A 474 -38.30 -9.48 -22.95
CA GLY A 474 -39.40 -8.72 -22.35
C GLY A 474 -39.44 -7.28 -22.86
N LEU A 475 -38.31 -6.56 -22.80
CA LEU A 475 -38.23 -5.17 -23.26
C LEU A 475 -38.52 -5.00 -24.77
N ILE A 476 -38.02 -5.91 -25.60
CA ILE A 476 -38.30 -5.92 -27.05
C ILE A 476 -39.78 -6.19 -27.29
N PHE A 477 -40.37 -7.13 -26.55
CA PHE A 477 -41.79 -7.46 -26.66
C PHE A 477 -42.68 -6.31 -26.20
N ASP A 478 -42.36 -5.67 -25.08
CA ASP A 478 -43.03 -4.48 -24.55
C ASP A 478 -42.96 -3.31 -25.54
N PHE A 479 -41.79 -3.08 -26.13
CA PHE A 479 -41.60 -2.05 -27.15
C PHE A 479 -42.41 -2.36 -28.42
N TRP A 480 -42.43 -3.62 -28.86
CA TRP A 480 -43.24 -4.05 -30.00
C TRP A 480 -44.74 -3.81 -29.72
N ILE A 481 -45.25 -4.17 -28.53
CA ILE A 481 -46.63 -3.90 -28.12
C ILE A 481 -46.93 -2.40 -28.19
N LEU A 482 -46.03 -1.56 -27.69
CA LEU A 482 -46.17 -0.11 -27.74
C LEU A 482 -46.29 0.40 -29.19
N VAL A 483 -45.43 -0.07 -30.09
CA VAL A 483 -45.48 0.28 -31.51
C VAL A 483 -46.80 -0.16 -32.15
N GLN A 484 -47.27 -1.39 -31.89
CA GLN A 484 -48.54 -1.89 -32.42
C GLN A 484 -49.73 -1.04 -31.94
N LYS A 485 -49.73 -0.63 -30.68
CA LYS A 485 -50.77 0.25 -30.13
C LYS A 485 -50.74 1.64 -30.76
N LEU A 486 -49.57 2.22 -30.99
CA LEU A 486 -49.41 3.50 -31.69
C LEU A 486 -49.89 3.43 -33.15
N MET A 487 -49.70 2.28 -33.80
CA MET A 487 -50.19 1.99 -35.15
C MET A 487 -51.69 1.63 -35.19
N HIS A 488 -52.40 1.68 -34.05
CA HIS A 488 -53.82 1.32 -33.93
C HIS A 488 -54.14 -0.13 -34.33
N ASN A 489 -53.14 -1.02 -34.30
CA ASN A 489 -53.34 -2.44 -34.56
C ASN A 489 -53.97 -3.14 -33.34
N PRO A 490 -54.81 -4.17 -33.55
CA PRO A 490 -55.37 -4.95 -32.45
C PRO A 490 -54.27 -5.74 -31.75
N VAL A 491 -54.17 -5.59 -30.43
CA VAL A 491 -53.25 -6.34 -29.57
C VAL A 491 -54.04 -7.00 -28.45
N SER A 492 -53.76 -8.28 -28.19
CA SER A 492 -54.38 -9.03 -27.09
C SER A 492 -54.15 -8.35 -25.74
N GLN A 493 -55.18 -8.33 -24.89
CA GLN A 493 -55.10 -7.76 -23.54
C GLN A 493 -54.12 -8.52 -22.63
N ASN A 494 -53.78 -9.77 -22.96
CA ASN A 494 -52.85 -10.59 -22.17
C ASN A 494 -51.37 -10.30 -22.49
N TYR A 495 -51.06 -9.68 -23.63
CA TYR A 495 -49.67 -9.46 -24.04
C TYR A 495 -48.91 -8.48 -23.14
N PRO A 496 -49.49 -7.33 -22.71
CA PRO A 496 -48.85 -6.47 -21.73
C PRO A 496 -48.54 -7.18 -20.41
N LEU A 497 -49.43 -8.06 -19.93
CA LEU A 497 -49.20 -8.83 -18.69
C LEU A 497 -48.00 -9.79 -18.85
N LEU A 498 -47.91 -10.47 -19.99
CA LEU A 498 -46.78 -11.35 -20.30
C LEU A 498 -45.46 -10.58 -20.43
N GLY A 499 -45.48 -9.45 -21.14
CA GLY A 499 -44.30 -8.61 -21.33
C GLY A 499 -43.76 -8.04 -20.01
N VAL A 500 -44.64 -7.47 -19.18
CA VAL A 500 -44.30 -7.01 -17.83
C VAL A 500 -43.77 -8.16 -16.97
N PHE A 501 -44.39 -9.35 -17.02
CA PHE A 501 -43.89 -10.52 -16.28
C PHE A 501 -42.48 -10.93 -16.73
N MET A 502 -42.22 -11.02 -18.03
CA MET A 502 -40.89 -11.35 -18.57
C MET A 502 -39.84 -10.32 -18.15
N THR A 503 -40.17 -9.04 -18.26
CA THR A 503 -39.29 -7.93 -17.88
C THR A 503 -38.99 -7.94 -16.37
N LEU A 504 -40.01 -8.09 -15.52
CA LEU A 504 -39.84 -8.16 -14.06
C LEU A 504 -39.06 -9.41 -13.62
N MET A 505 -39.39 -10.58 -14.17
CA MET A 505 -38.69 -11.82 -13.86
C MET A 505 -37.22 -11.75 -14.31
N GLY A 506 -36.96 -11.23 -15.52
CA GLY A 506 -35.60 -11.01 -16.01
C GLY A 506 -34.80 -10.06 -15.11
N ALA A 507 -35.40 -8.95 -14.67
CA ALA A 507 -34.78 -8.01 -13.75
C ALA A 507 -34.50 -8.64 -12.37
N GLN A 508 -35.44 -9.41 -11.82
CA GLN A 508 -35.26 -10.10 -10.54
C GLN A 508 -34.12 -11.12 -10.58
N LEU A 509 -34.05 -11.93 -11.65
CA LEU A 509 -32.96 -12.90 -11.84
C LEU A 509 -31.61 -12.21 -11.99
N LEU A 510 -31.55 -11.04 -12.66
CA LEU A 510 -30.34 -10.24 -12.76
C LEU A 510 -29.87 -9.76 -11.39
N PHE A 511 -30.78 -9.22 -10.57
CA PHE A 511 -30.44 -8.74 -9.23
C PHE A 511 -29.99 -9.88 -8.31
N PHE A 512 -30.62 -11.05 -8.38
CA PHE A 512 -30.15 -12.23 -7.65
C PHE A 512 -28.76 -12.67 -8.11
N ALA A 513 -28.52 -12.70 -9.42
CA ALA A 513 -27.19 -13.04 -9.96
C ALA A 513 -26.10 -12.09 -9.43
N MET A 514 -26.36 -10.78 -9.47
CA MET A 514 -25.44 -9.76 -8.93
C MET A 514 -25.23 -9.90 -7.43
N PHE A 515 -26.30 -10.17 -6.68
CA PHE A 515 -26.22 -10.36 -5.23
C PHE A 515 -25.36 -11.57 -4.86
N PHE A 516 -25.53 -12.70 -5.54
CA PHE A 516 -24.71 -13.90 -5.33
C PHE A 516 -23.25 -13.67 -5.75
N ASP A 517 -22.99 -12.98 -6.86
CA ASP A 517 -21.63 -12.62 -7.29
C ASP A 517 -20.94 -11.77 -6.20
N MET A 518 -21.65 -10.80 -5.62
CA MET A 518 -21.15 -9.96 -4.53
C MET A 518 -20.88 -10.73 -3.24
N GLN A 519 -21.78 -11.63 -2.82
CA GLN A 519 -21.55 -12.47 -1.65
C GLN A 519 -20.32 -13.38 -1.82
N SER A 520 -20.11 -13.92 -3.02
CA SER A 520 -18.95 -14.77 -3.31
C SER A 520 -17.62 -14.02 -3.20
N ASP A 521 -17.60 -12.72 -3.51
CA ASP A 521 -16.42 -11.86 -3.35
C ASP A 521 -16.12 -11.61 -1.86
N ILE A 522 -17.15 -11.31 -1.07
CA ILE A 522 -17.03 -11.04 0.37
C ILE A 522 -16.57 -12.28 1.13
N SER A 523 -17.18 -13.45 0.88
CA SER A 523 -16.83 -14.69 1.57
C SER A 523 -15.37 -15.08 1.36
N LYS A 524 -14.83 -14.94 0.15
CA LYS A 524 -13.42 -15.23 -0.13
C LYS A 524 -12.44 -14.28 0.56
N LYS A 525 -12.85 -13.03 0.82
CA LYS A 525 -12.04 -12.08 1.60
C LYS A 525 -11.96 -12.48 3.07
N LEU A 526 -13.02 -13.09 3.62
CA LEU A 526 -13.12 -13.51 5.02
C LEU A 526 -12.42 -14.85 5.31
N ASP A 527 -12.57 -15.85 4.43
CA ASP A 527 -11.99 -17.21 4.63
C ASP A 527 -10.45 -17.23 4.65
N ARG A 528 -9.78 -16.20 4.13
CA ARG A 528 -8.32 -16.10 4.07
C ARG A 528 -7.74 -15.02 4.99
N SER A 529 -8.56 -14.48 5.90
CA SER A 529 -8.13 -13.51 6.92
C SER A 529 -7.91 -14.12 8.31
N PHE A 530 -7.93 -15.46 8.40
CA PHE A 530 -7.66 -16.23 9.62
C PHE A 530 -6.34 -16.98 9.53
#